data_AF-A0A2B7WTK2-F1
#
_entry.id   AF-A0A2B7WTK2-F1
#
_cell.length_a   1.000
_cell.length_b   1.000
_cell.length_c   1.000
_cell.angle_alpha   90.00
_cell.angle_beta   90.00
_cell.angle_gamma   90.00
#
_symmetry.space_group_name_H-M   'P 1'
#
loop_
_entity.id
_entity.type
_entity.pdbx_description
1 polymer ?
#
loop_
_entity_poly.entity_id
_entity_poly.type
_entity_poly.pdbx_seq_one_letter_code
_entity_poly.pdbx_strand_id
1 'polypeptide(L)'
;MSMLESSTANIRIDQPSLTDHNARMEMINQNIKAAREQPLYKKVKKARDNSDFIIPKEELRFENIEKAILDALSLKLCAESHFSTGSATLGRVYAASGCRLTSGNDKRQLDWALITVNSNRMGPNKFPPVGSYKDEYMGATFSGEAVDDPTGAEPAQGERLYKFDRKTNFTIGCYSGLKTLELSCRKTGNVIVTNECSVTSLPGSDIFSKRGDSGSFTVDGVTNFVGLLCAGNEDTGVTYYTPANILFEDIMRMT
;
A
#
# COMPACT_ATOMS: atom_id res chain seq x y z
N MET A 1 14.77 -9.42 17.30
CA MET A 1 13.73 -9.47 18.32
C MET A 1 13.22 -10.89 18.33
N SER A 2 13.51 -11.66 19.38
CA SER A 2 13.03 -13.05 19.47
C SER A 2 11.56 -13.06 19.91
N MET A 3 10.84 -14.18 19.74
CA MET A 3 9.42 -14.33 20.10
C MET A 3 9.07 -13.77 21.48
N LEU A 4 9.94 -14.02 22.46
CA LEU A 4 9.78 -13.58 23.85
C LEU A 4 9.84 -12.06 24.02
N GLU A 5 10.51 -11.33 23.13
CA GLU A 5 10.59 -9.87 23.23
C GLU A 5 9.35 -9.17 22.65
N SER A 6 8.67 -9.76 21.65
CA SER A 6 7.52 -9.10 21.01
C SER A 6 6.23 -9.15 21.84
N SER A 7 5.98 -10.26 22.56
CA SER A 7 4.85 -10.36 23.49
C SER A 7 5.03 -9.46 24.71
N THR A 8 6.27 -9.17 25.10
CA THR A 8 6.59 -8.20 26.16
C THR A 8 6.59 -6.74 25.68
N ALA A 9 6.80 -6.47 24.40
CA ALA A 9 7.02 -5.11 23.88
C ALA A 9 5.72 -4.30 23.68
N ASN A 10 4.54 -4.89 23.84
CA ASN A 10 3.22 -4.24 23.76
C ASN A 10 3.11 -3.22 22.60
N ILE A 11 3.61 -3.60 21.42
CA ILE A 11 3.76 -2.68 20.27
C ILE A 11 2.39 -2.40 19.67
N ARG A 12 1.97 -1.14 19.71
CA ARG A 12 0.72 -0.65 19.10
C ARG A 12 0.95 -0.29 17.64
N ILE A 13 -0.01 -0.66 16.78
CA ILE A 13 0.00 -0.33 15.36
C ILE A 13 -1.20 0.55 15.03
N ASP A 14 -0.94 1.67 14.36
CA ASP A 14 -1.96 2.54 13.80
C ASP A 14 -2.08 2.30 12.28
N GLN A 15 -3.31 2.38 11.78
CA GLN A 15 -3.60 2.33 10.35
C GLN A 15 -4.63 3.42 10.00
N PRO A 16 -4.26 4.39 9.12
CA PRO A 16 -2.93 4.53 8.51
C PRO A 16 -1.85 4.90 9.54
N SER A 17 -0.57 4.86 9.16
CA SER A 17 0.51 5.33 10.04
C SER A 17 0.42 6.85 10.23
N LEU A 18 0.96 7.39 11.33
CA LEU A 18 1.00 8.84 11.56
C LEU A 18 1.75 9.57 10.43
N THR A 19 2.84 9.00 9.95
CA THR A 19 3.61 9.55 8.82
C THR A 19 2.74 9.65 7.57
N ASP A 20 1.97 8.60 7.27
CA ASP A 20 1.10 8.59 6.09
C ASP A 20 -0.07 9.54 6.22
N HIS A 21 -0.65 9.63 7.41
CA HIS A 21 -1.68 10.62 7.73
C HIS A 21 -1.16 12.03 7.48
N ASN A 22 -0.02 12.39 8.07
CA ASN A 22 0.56 13.73 7.93
C ASN A 22 0.89 14.04 6.47
N ALA A 23 1.48 13.09 5.74
CA ALA A 23 1.75 13.26 4.31
C ALA A 23 0.48 13.49 3.50
N ARG A 24 -0.62 12.78 3.83
CA ARG A 24 -1.92 12.97 3.17
C ARG A 24 -2.52 14.33 3.51
N MET A 25 -2.43 14.78 4.77
CA MET A 25 -2.95 16.08 5.20
C MET A 25 -2.21 17.22 4.49
N GLU A 26 -0.88 17.11 4.37
CA GLU A 26 -0.07 18.08 3.66
C GLU A 26 -0.44 18.15 2.17
N MET A 27 -0.60 16.99 1.51
CA MET A 27 -1.04 16.93 0.12
C MET A 27 -2.42 17.60 -0.08
N ILE A 28 -3.38 17.37 0.83
CA ILE A 28 -4.69 18.03 0.79
C ILE A 28 -4.54 19.56 0.92
N ASN A 29 -3.72 20.03 1.86
CA ASN A 29 -3.48 21.48 2.04
C ASN A 29 -2.87 22.11 0.78
N GLN A 30 -1.88 21.45 0.18
CA GLN A 30 -1.24 21.91 -1.05
C GLN A 30 -2.23 21.97 -2.22
N ASN A 31 -3.07 20.95 -2.38
CA ASN A 31 -4.10 20.93 -3.43
C ASN A 31 -5.14 22.03 -3.25
N ILE A 32 -5.61 22.27 -2.02
CA ILE A 32 -6.54 23.37 -1.72
C ILE A 32 -5.87 24.72 -2.03
N LYS A 33 -4.62 24.91 -1.61
CA LYS A 33 -3.85 26.13 -1.91
C LYS A 33 -3.73 26.33 -3.43
N ALA A 34 -3.32 25.30 -4.17
CA ALA A 34 -3.18 25.36 -5.62
C ALA A 34 -4.52 25.68 -6.32
N ALA A 35 -5.63 25.10 -5.85
CA ALA A 35 -6.96 25.39 -6.36
C ALA A 35 -7.36 26.86 -6.17
N ARG A 36 -7.10 27.44 -4.98
CA ARG A 36 -7.35 28.85 -4.69
C ARG A 36 -6.43 29.80 -5.45
N GLU A 37 -5.25 29.34 -5.80
CA GLU A 37 -4.27 30.13 -6.55
C GLU A 37 -4.57 30.20 -8.07
N GLN A 38 -5.53 29.39 -8.56
CA GLN A 38 -5.89 29.41 -9.98
C GLN A 38 -6.38 30.80 -10.43
N PRO A 39 -5.93 31.31 -11.60
CA PRO A 39 -6.34 32.62 -12.09
C PRO A 39 -7.87 32.80 -12.19
N LEU A 40 -8.58 31.76 -12.66
CA LEU A 40 -10.04 31.75 -12.75
C LEU A 40 -10.67 31.89 -11.36
N TYR A 41 -10.17 31.14 -10.37
CA TYR A 41 -10.68 31.18 -9.01
C TYR A 41 -10.56 32.60 -8.42
N LYS A 42 -9.36 33.20 -8.50
CA LYS A 42 -9.12 34.57 -8.01
C LYS A 42 -9.97 35.62 -8.73
N LYS A 43 -10.10 35.49 -10.07
CA LYS A 43 -10.89 36.40 -10.90
C LYS A 43 -12.36 36.39 -10.48
N VAL A 44 -12.98 35.20 -10.43
CA VAL A 44 -14.40 35.06 -10.08
C VAL A 44 -14.64 35.43 -8.62
N LYS A 45 -13.73 35.06 -7.70
CA LYS A 45 -13.82 35.44 -6.29
C LYS A 45 -13.85 36.96 -6.11
N LYS A 46 -12.91 37.67 -6.75
CA LYS A 46 -12.86 39.14 -6.72
C LYS A 46 -14.12 39.77 -7.33
N ALA A 47 -14.61 39.23 -8.45
CA ALA A 47 -15.84 39.72 -9.08
C ALA A 47 -17.07 39.52 -8.16
N ARG A 48 -17.19 38.37 -7.47
CA ARG A 48 -18.25 38.15 -6.46
C ARG A 48 -18.17 39.15 -5.32
N ASP A 49 -16.97 39.34 -4.76
CA ASP A 49 -16.77 40.24 -3.61
C ASP A 49 -17.09 41.71 -3.99
N ASN A 50 -16.88 42.09 -5.25
CA ASN A 50 -17.20 43.41 -5.79
C ASN A 50 -18.64 43.55 -6.35
N SER A 51 -19.44 42.47 -6.37
CA SER A 51 -20.73 42.41 -7.07
C SER A 51 -20.65 42.75 -8.58
N ASP A 52 -19.53 42.40 -9.23
CA ASP A 52 -19.30 42.57 -10.68
C ASP A 52 -19.99 41.47 -11.50
N PHE A 53 -20.17 41.70 -12.80
CA PHE A 53 -20.67 40.69 -13.73
C PHE A 53 -19.70 39.50 -13.85
N ILE A 54 -20.24 38.29 -13.76
CA ILE A 54 -19.49 37.03 -13.90
C ILE A 54 -20.04 36.27 -15.11
N ILE A 55 -19.14 35.77 -15.95
CA ILE A 55 -19.54 34.94 -17.09
C ILE A 55 -20.07 33.60 -16.55
N PRO A 56 -21.29 33.14 -16.93
CA PRO A 56 -21.90 31.94 -16.36
C PRO A 56 -21.02 30.67 -16.42
N LYS A 57 -20.22 30.51 -17.48
CA LYS A 57 -19.27 29.41 -17.62
C LYS A 57 -18.13 29.47 -16.60
N GLU A 58 -17.66 30.67 -16.26
CA GLU A 58 -16.61 30.87 -15.25
C GLU A 58 -17.17 30.66 -13.85
N GLU A 59 -18.42 31.09 -13.61
CA GLU A 59 -19.16 30.84 -12.37
C GLU A 59 -19.34 29.34 -12.10
N LEU A 60 -19.82 28.58 -13.08
CA LEU A 60 -19.97 27.12 -12.93
C LEU A 60 -18.63 26.43 -12.63
N ARG A 61 -17.54 26.86 -13.27
CA ARG A 61 -16.20 26.32 -13.00
C ARG A 61 -15.72 26.68 -11.59
N PHE A 62 -15.96 27.91 -11.15
CA PHE A 62 -15.66 28.36 -9.81
C PHE A 62 -16.41 27.52 -8.76
N GLU A 63 -17.70 27.28 -8.96
CA GLU A 63 -18.52 26.47 -8.07
C GLU A 63 -18.06 25.01 -7.97
N ASN A 64 -17.64 24.42 -9.09
CA ASN A 64 -17.03 23.09 -9.09
C ASN A 64 -15.71 23.05 -8.30
N ILE A 65 -14.89 24.11 -8.39
CA ILE A 65 -13.65 24.22 -7.60
C ILE A 65 -13.98 24.38 -6.11
N GLU A 66 -14.94 25.25 -5.75
CA GLU A 66 -15.41 25.43 -4.37
C GLU A 66 -15.94 24.12 -3.78
N LYS A 67 -16.77 23.39 -4.54
CA LYS A 67 -17.27 22.08 -4.13
C LYS A 67 -16.12 21.11 -3.86
N ALA A 68 -15.16 21.02 -4.77
CA ALA A 68 -13.98 20.16 -4.59
C ALA A 68 -13.14 20.55 -3.36
N ILE A 69 -13.00 21.85 -3.07
CA ILE A 69 -12.32 22.35 -1.86
C ILE A 69 -13.09 21.94 -0.60
N LEU A 70 -14.42 22.10 -0.58
CA LEU A 70 -15.26 21.71 0.56
C LEU A 70 -15.21 20.20 0.81
N ASP A 71 -15.27 19.38 -0.25
CA ASP A 71 -15.14 17.93 -0.17
C ASP A 71 -13.76 17.54 0.41
N ALA A 72 -12.69 18.21 -0.03
CA ALA A 72 -11.33 17.97 0.48
C ALA A 72 -11.18 18.38 1.96
N LEU A 73 -11.78 19.49 2.38
CA LEU A 73 -11.80 19.93 3.77
C LEU A 73 -12.59 18.97 4.66
N SER A 74 -13.74 18.48 4.18
CA SER A 74 -14.54 17.48 4.88
C SER A 74 -13.75 16.17 5.07
N LEU A 75 -13.09 15.69 4.02
CA LEU A 75 -12.22 14.51 4.11
C LEU A 75 -11.07 14.70 5.10
N LYS A 76 -10.45 15.88 5.10
CA LYS A 76 -9.39 16.25 6.05
C LYS A 76 -9.89 16.18 7.49
N LEU A 77 -11.02 16.82 7.79
CA LEU A 77 -11.62 16.81 9.13
C LEU A 77 -11.97 15.40 9.60
N CYS A 78 -12.54 14.57 8.73
CA CYS A 78 -12.82 13.17 9.04
C CYS A 78 -11.54 12.40 9.36
N ALA A 79 -10.46 12.60 8.59
CA ALA A 79 -9.18 11.95 8.82
C ALA A 79 -8.52 12.42 10.13
N GLU A 80 -8.53 13.72 10.42
CA GLU A 80 -8.01 14.28 11.67
C GLU A 80 -8.78 13.75 12.87
N SER A 81 -10.12 13.74 12.79
CA SER A 81 -10.98 13.18 13.83
C SER A 81 -10.66 11.70 14.07
N HIS A 82 -10.42 10.92 13.02
CA HIS A 82 -10.08 9.49 13.14
C HIS A 82 -8.80 9.27 13.96
N PHE A 83 -7.82 10.15 13.83
CA PHE A 83 -6.59 10.10 14.63
C PHE A 83 -6.79 10.63 16.06
N SER A 84 -7.46 11.78 16.21
CA SER A 84 -7.61 12.42 17.52
C SER A 84 -8.47 11.63 18.49
N THR A 85 -9.45 10.85 18.00
CA THR A 85 -10.30 9.98 18.83
C THR A 85 -9.63 8.65 19.18
N GLY A 86 -8.41 8.40 18.72
CA GLY A 86 -7.72 7.12 18.86
C GLY A 86 -8.27 6.01 17.96
N SER A 87 -9.19 6.33 17.05
CA SER A 87 -9.77 5.37 16.10
C SER A 87 -8.76 4.86 15.07
N ALA A 88 -7.66 5.60 14.85
CA ALA A 88 -6.54 5.20 13.99
C ALA A 88 -5.87 3.89 14.43
N THR A 89 -5.99 3.49 15.70
CA THR A 89 -5.36 2.27 16.18
C THR A 89 -6.01 1.03 15.62
N LEU A 90 -5.22 0.31 14.82
CA LEU A 90 -5.60 -0.96 14.25
C LEU A 90 -5.59 -2.05 15.31
N GLY A 91 -4.54 -2.08 16.14
CA GLY A 91 -4.33 -3.18 17.08
C GLY A 91 -2.92 -3.21 17.67
N ARG A 92 -2.48 -4.42 18.02
CA ARG A 92 -1.16 -4.68 18.61
C ARG A 92 -0.46 -5.82 17.90
N VAL A 93 0.87 -5.77 17.83
CA VAL A 93 1.67 -6.89 17.32
C VAL A 93 1.48 -8.08 18.25
N TYR A 94 1.04 -9.19 17.69
CA TYR A 94 0.88 -10.48 18.37
C TYR A 94 2.18 -11.28 18.34
N ALA A 95 2.74 -11.43 17.14
CA ALA A 95 3.98 -12.14 16.88
C ALA A 95 4.67 -11.52 15.68
N ALA A 96 5.99 -11.67 15.57
CA ALA A 96 6.73 -11.26 14.38
C ALA A 96 7.95 -12.15 14.16
N SER A 97 8.32 -12.29 12.90
CA SER A 97 9.52 -13.03 12.45
C SER A 97 10.84 -12.53 13.07
N GLY A 98 10.90 -11.24 13.42
CA GLY A 98 12.12 -10.59 13.90
C GLY A 98 13.15 -10.28 12.79
N CYS A 99 12.72 -10.27 11.52
CA CYS A 99 13.55 -10.07 10.33
C CYS A 99 14.70 -11.10 10.25
N ARG A 100 14.36 -12.38 10.39
CA ARG A 100 15.32 -13.49 10.36
C ARG A 100 15.46 -14.08 8.96
N LEU A 101 16.36 -15.04 8.81
CA LEU A 101 16.43 -15.89 7.63
C LEU A 101 15.86 -17.27 7.94
N THR A 102 15.34 -17.96 6.93
CA THR A 102 15.05 -19.40 7.01
C THR A 102 16.31 -20.19 7.34
N SER A 103 16.13 -21.32 8.03
CA SER A 103 17.22 -22.26 8.30
C SER A 103 17.48 -23.13 7.08
N GLY A 104 18.75 -23.40 6.75
CA GLY A 104 19.15 -24.33 5.70
C GLY A 104 19.83 -23.63 4.50
N ASN A 105 19.86 -24.35 3.37
CA ASN A 105 20.52 -23.88 2.15
C ASN A 105 19.67 -22.91 1.33
N ASP A 106 18.34 -23.03 1.41
CA ASP A 106 17.40 -22.09 0.78
C ASP A 106 17.15 -20.90 1.73
N LYS A 107 18.10 -19.97 1.76
CA LYS A 107 18.04 -18.79 2.64
C LYS A 107 17.03 -17.80 2.10
N ARG A 108 15.95 -17.55 2.82
CA ARG A 108 14.92 -16.56 2.50
C ARG A 108 14.74 -15.61 3.66
N GLN A 109 14.41 -14.36 3.36
CA GLN A 109 14.04 -13.37 4.35
C GLN A 109 12.66 -13.69 4.91
N LEU A 110 12.56 -13.71 6.22
CA LEU A 110 11.31 -13.78 6.96
C LEU A 110 11.09 -12.41 7.58
N ASP A 111 10.20 -11.63 6.97
CA ASP A 111 9.86 -10.27 7.39
C ASP A 111 8.34 -10.09 7.44
N TRP A 112 7.74 -10.80 8.38
CA TRP A 112 6.31 -10.73 8.67
C TRP A 112 6.05 -10.37 10.13
N ALA A 113 4.87 -9.79 10.37
CA ALA A 113 4.30 -9.56 11.69
C ALA A 113 2.79 -9.85 11.67
N LEU A 114 2.28 -10.50 12.72
CA LEU A 114 0.87 -10.70 12.97
C LEU A 114 0.36 -9.63 13.92
N ILE A 115 -0.83 -9.12 13.65
CA ILE A 115 -1.47 -8.06 14.43
C ILE A 115 -2.77 -8.60 14.99
N THR A 116 -2.96 -8.51 16.31
CA THR A 116 -4.29 -8.65 16.92
C THR A 116 -5.05 -7.37 16.61
N VAL A 117 -6.01 -7.46 15.69
CA VAL A 117 -6.83 -6.33 15.24
C VAL A 117 -7.96 -6.07 16.24
N ASN A 118 -8.19 -4.81 16.57
CA ASN A 118 -9.34 -4.40 17.39
C ASN A 118 -10.64 -4.81 16.68
N SER A 119 -11.61 -5.36 17.41
CA SER A 119 -12.81 -5.95 16.80
C SER A 119 -13.61 -4.97 15.93
N ASN A 120 -13.65 -3.70 16.32
CA ASN A 120 -14.29 -2.60 15.57
C ASN A 120 -13.53 -2.18 14.30
N ARG A 121 -12.32 -2.70 14.08
CA ARG A 121 -11.48 -2.46 12.90
C ARG A 121 -11.39 -3.69 11.99
N MET A 122 -12.00 -4.81 12.37
CA MET A 122 -12.06 -6.00 11.52
C MET A 122 -12.97 -5.72 10.33
N GLY A 123 -12.42 -5.92 9.13
CA GLY A 123 -13.15 -5.89 7.87
C GLY A 123 -13.23 -7.28 7.25
N PRO A 124 -13.98 -7.43 6.14
CA PRO A 124 -13.93 -8.66 5.36
C PRO A 124 -12.52 -8.88 4.79
N ASN A 125 -12.08 -10.13 4.67
CA ASN A 125 -10.83 -10.50 3.99
C ASN A 125 -10.99 -10.41 2.47
N LYS A 126 -11.20 -9.19 1.99
CA LYS A 126 -11.57 -8.89 0.61
C LYS A 126 -10.69 -7.79 0.06
N PHE A 127 -10.37 -7.89 -1.23
CA PHE A 127 -9.80 -6.76 -1.94
C PHE A 127 -10.85 -5.64 -2.05
N PRO A 128 -10.42 -4.37 -2.17
CA PRO A 128 -11.35 -3.28 -2.41
C PRO A 128 -12.17 -3.55 -3.68
N PRO A 129 -13.46 -3.17 -3.71
CA PRO A 129 -14.30 -3.37 -4.88
C PRO A 129 -13.68 -2.79 -6.14
N VAL A 130 -13.90 -3.46 -7.25
CA VAL A 130 -13.55 -2.99 -8.59
C VAL A 130 -13.98 -1.53 -8.80
N GLY A 131 -13.06 -0.68 -9.25
CA GLY A 131 -13.35 0.75 -9.51
C GLY A 131 -13.49 1.63 -8.25
N SER A 132 -13.32 1.07 -7.04
CA SER A 132 -13.18 1.87 -5.80
C SER A 132 -11.90 2.70 -5.78
N TYR A 133 -10.90 2.31 -6.59
CA TYR A 133 -9.72 3.10 -6.90
C TYR A 133 -9.75 3.46 -8.38
N LYS A 134 -9.46 4.73 -8.70
CA LYS A 134 -9.21 5.14 -10.08
C LYS A 134 -7.90 4.50 -10.49
N ASP A 135 -7.98 3.45 -11.30
CA ASP A 135 -6.87 3.00 -12.12
C ASP A 135 -6.35 4.22 -12.90
N GLU A 136 -5.09 4.60 -12.70
CA GLU A 136 -4.48 5.70 -13.45
C GLU A 136 -4.39 5.36 -14.95
N TYR A 137 -4.62 4.08 -15.32
CA TYR A 137 -4.69 3.59 -16.70
C TYR A 137 -5.96 2.79 -16.94
N MET A 138 -7.04 3.46 -17.37
CA MET A 138 -8.28 2.84 -17.87
C MET A 138 -8.02 1.56 -18.71
N GLY A 139 -8.17 0.37 -18.13
CA GLY A 139 -8.11 -0.86 -18.91
C GLY A 139 -8.11 -2.19 -18.17
N ALA A 140 -7.62 -2.28 -16.93
CA ALA A 140 -7.54 -3.56 -16.22
C ALA A 140 -8.44 -3.59 -14.98
N THR A 141 -9.70 -3.92 -15.21
CA THR A 141 -10.70 -4.15 -14.17
C THR A 141 -10.35 -5.44 -13.41
N PHE A 142 -9.62 -5.35 -12.29
CA PHE A 142 -9.49 -6.47 -11.36
C PHE A 142 -10.85 -6.80 -10.78
N SER A 143 -11.34 -8.04 -10.98
CA SER A 143 -12.68 -8.48 -10.54
C SER A 143 -12.66 -9.43 -9.34
N GLY A 144 -11.51 -9.60 -8.70
CA GLY A 144 -11.36 -10.47 -7.55
C GLY A 144 -11.93 -9.83 -6.29
N GLU A 145 -12.78 -10.56 -5.57
CA GLU A 145 -13.40 -10.03 -4.35
C GLU A 145 -12.76 -10.57 -3.06
N ALA A 146 -12.34 -11.84 -3.00
CA ALA A 146 -11.81 -12.47 -1.80
C ALA A 146 -10.35 -12.88 -1.99
N VAL A 147 -9.54 -12.83 -0.93
CA VAL A 147 -8.21 -13.45 -0.95
C VAL A 147 -8.40 -14.90 -0.53
N ASP A 148 -8.21 -15.82 -1.45
CA ASP A 148 -8.28 -17.26 -1.19
C ASP A 148 -6.96 -17.79 -0.64
N ASP A 149 -7.03 -18.96 0.01
CA ASP A 149 -5.89 -19.65 0.60
C ASP A 149 -4.78 -19.89 -0.45
N PRO A 150 -3.50 -19.94 -0.01
CA PRO A 150 -2.41 -20.22 -0.91
C PRO A 150 -2.58 -21.59 -1.58
N THR A 151 -2.39 -21.65 -2.89
CA THR A 151 -2.39 -22.93 -3.64
C THR A 151 -1.17 -23.79 -3.33
N GLY A 152 -0.13 -23.21 -2.71
CA GLY A 152 1.14 -23.87 -2.41
C GLY A 152 2.04 -24.08 -3.64
N ALA A 153 1.56 -23.74 -4.85
CA ALA A 153 2.32 -23.83 -6.08
C ALA A 153 3.06 -22.53 -6.38
N GLU A 154 4.33 -22.63 -6.79
CA GLU A 154 5.08 -21.49 -7.34
C GLU A 154 4.48 -21.12 -8.71
N PRO A 155 4.21 -19.83 -9.00
CA PRO A 155 3.70 -19.41 -10.30
C PRO A 155 4.63 -19.81 -11.44
N ALA A 156 4.08 -20.01 -12.64
CA ALA A 156 4.88 -20.25 -13.82
C ALA A 156 5.60 -18.96 -14.27
N GLN A 157 6.80 -19.08 -14.86
CA GLN A 157 7.50 -17.92 -15.40
C GLN A 157 6.63 -17.21 -16.46
N GLY A 158 6.49 -15.89 -16.34
CA GLY A 158 5.63 -15.06 -17.18
C GLY A 158 4.17 -14.97 -16.71
N GLU A 159 3.77 -15.75 -15.71
CA GLU A 159 2.42 -15.69 -15.14
C GLU A 159 2.13 -14.33 -14.52
N ARG A 160 0.90 -13.85 -14.66
CA ARG A 160 0.50 -12.53 -14.16
C ARG A 160 0.26 -12.56 -12.67
N LEU A 161 0.88 -11.61 -11.98
CA LEU A 161 0.70 -11.38 -10.56
C LEU A 161 0.18 -9.97 -10.33
N TYR A 162 -0.56 -9.82 -9.23
CA TYR A 162 -1.32 -8.63 -8.90
C TYR A 162 -1.01 -8.20 -7.48
N LYS A 163 -1.08 -6.89 -7.24
CA LYS A 163 -0.87 -6.30 -5.91
C LYS A 163 -1.81 -5.13 -5.71
N PHE A 164 -2.26 -4.98 -4.47
CA PHE A 164 -2.95 -3.79 -3.98
C PHE A 164 -2.16 -3.17 -2.83
N ASP A 165 -1.85 -1.88 -2.95
CA ASP A 165 -1.22 -1.12 -1.88
C ASP A 165 -1.74 0.32 -1.80
N ARG A 166 -1.48 0.98 -0.68
CA ARG A 166 -1.71 2.41 -0.46
C ARG A 166 -0.88 3.34 -1.36
N LYS A 167 0.29 2.93 -1.87
CA LYS A 167 1.17 3.83 -2.65
C LYS A 167 0.98 3.71 -4.16
N THR A 168 1.08 2.51 -4.72
CA THR A 168 0.90 2.30 -6.16
C THR A 168 -0.51 1.87 -6.55
N ASN A 169 -1.43 1.81 -5.57
CA ASN A 169 -2.77 1.26 -5.77
C ASN A 169 -2.70 -0.16 -6.32
N PHE A 170 -3.43 -0.41 -7.41
CA PHE A 170 -3.45 -1.67 -8.12
C PHE A 170 -2.33 -1.71 -9.15
N THR A 171 -1.56 -2.79 -9.13
CA THR A 171 -0.43 -2.99 -10.06
C THR A 171 -0.41 -4.42 -10.57
N ILE A 172 0.05 -4.59 -11.81
CA ILE A 172 0.14 -5.88 -12.51
C ILE A 172 1.59 -6.08 -12.94
N GLY A 173 2.10 -7.29 -12.74
CA GLY A 173 3.42 -7.69 -13.19
C GLY A 173 3.42 -9.14 -13.66
N CYS A 174 4.59 -9.60 -14.10
CA CYS A 174 4.84 -10.98 -14.45
C CYS A 174 5.83 -11.60 -13.46
N TYR A 175 5.54 -12.83 -13.04
CA TYR A 175 6.50 -13.63 -12.31
C TYR A 175 7.74 -13.86 -13.17
N SER A 176 8.91 -13.42 -12.70
CA SER A 176 10.13 -13.44 -13.52
C SER A 176 10.93 -14.75 -13.37
N GLY A 177 10.71 -15.49 -12.27
CA GLY A 177 11.46 -16.69 -11.94
C GLY A 177 12.88 -16.44 -11.44
N LEU A 178 13.34 -15.18 -11.34
CA LEU A 178 14.61 -14.86 -10.70
C LEU A 178 14.52 -15.23 -9.22
N LYS A 179 15.45 -16.07 -8.77
CA LYS A 179 15.47 -16.57 -7.40
C LYS A 179 16.42 -15.80 -6.50
N THR A 180 17.48 -15.20 -7.02
CA THR A 180 18.53 -14.62 -6.16
C THR A 180 18.36 -13.12 -5.95
N LEU A 181 18.44 -12.71 -4.69
CA LEU A 181 18.44 -11.33 -4.25
C LEU A 181 19.64 -11.09 -3.33
N GLU A 182 20.42 -10.06 -3.61
CA GLU A 182 21.47 -9.59 -2.72
C GLU A 182 20.93 -8.45 -1.85
N LEU A 183 20.81 -8.70 -0.56
CA LEU A 183 20.34 -7.74 0.43
C LEU A 183 21.52 -7.23 1.25
N SER A 184 21.68 -5.91 1.33
CA SER A 184 22.55 -5.33 2.34
C SER A 184 21.86 -5.36 3.70
N CYS A 185 22.43 -6.11 4.66
CA CYS A 185 21.91 -6.17 6.01
C CYS A 185 22.13 -4.83 6.72
N ARG A 186 21.04 -4.11 6.99
CA ARG A 186 21.11 -2.76 7.59
C ARG A 186 21.78 -2.70 8.97
N LYS A 187 21.83 -3.82 9.70
CA LYS A 187 22.44 -3.90 11.03
C LYS A 187 23.94 -4.16 11.01
N THR A 188 24.42 -4.94 10.05
CA THR A 188 25.83 -5.39 10.00
C THR A 188 26.60 -4.79 8.83
N GLY A 189 25.91 -4.23 7.84
CA GLY A 189 26.49 -3.78 6.56
C GLY A 189 26.85 -4.92 5.62
N ASN A 190 26.71 -6.18 6.05
CA ASN A 190 27.07 -7.34 5.25
C ASN A 190 26.01 -7.60 4.18
N VAL A 191 26.48 -7.94 2.97
CA VAL A 191 25.60 -8.45 1.91
C VAL A 191 25.22 -9.88 2.25
N ILE A 192 23.92 -10.14 2.27
CA ILE A 192 23.30 -11.44 2.46
C ILE A 192 22.62 -11.79 1.15
N VAL A 193 22.96 -12.95 0.60
CA VAL A 193 22.28 -13.50 -0.57
C VAL A 193 21.08 -14.32 -0.08
N THR A 194 19.88 -13.97 -0.54
CA THR A 194 18.64 -14.68 -0.28
C THR A 194 17.99 -15.17 -1.58
N ASN A 195 17.10 -16.14 -1.44
CA ASN A 195 16.39 -16.79 -2.52
C ASN A 195 14.93 -16.32 -2.55
N GLU A 196 14.66 -15.09 -2.95
CA GLU A 196 13.29 -14.56 -3.02
C GLU A 196 12.63 -14.81 -4.38
N CYS A 197 11.29 -14.87 -4.38
CA CYS A 197 10.54 -14.85 -5.63
C CYS A 197 10.44 -13.42 -6.15
N SER A 198 10.28 -13.25 -7.46
CA SER A 198 10.43 -11.95 -8.11
C SER A 198 9.36 -11.66 -9.15
N VAL A 199 8.98 -10.39 -9.24
CA VAL A 199 8.00 -9.85 -10.18
C VAL A 199 8.63 -8.70 -10.95
N THR A 200 8.43 -8.69 -12.25
CA THR A 200 8.79 -7.57 -13.13
C THR A 200 7.54 -6.91 -13.66
N SER A 201 7.59 -5.60 -13.92
CA SER A 201 6.52 -4.90 -14.63
C SER A 201 6.28 -5.45 -16.04
N LEU A 202 5.07 -5.21 -16.54
CA LEU A 202 4.75 -5.47 -17.94
C LEU A 202 5.51 -4.48 -18.85
N PRO A 203 5.86 -4.86 -20.07
CA PRO A 203 6.40 -3.93 -21.05
C PRO A 203 5.47 -2.73 -21.26
N GLY A 204 5.98 -1.51 -21.05
CA GLY A 204 5.22 -0.27 -21.21
C GLY A 204 4.27 0.08 -20.06
N SER A 205 4.29 -0.68 -18.95
CA SER A 205 3.57 -0.30 -17.72
C SER A 205 4.48 0.39 -16.72
N ASP A 206 3.88 1.05 -15.72
CA ASP A 206 4.60 1.54 -14.55
C ASP A 206 5.23 0.39 -13.73
N ILE A 207 6.12 0.77 -12.81
CA ILE A 207 6.79 -0.17 -11.90
C ILE A 207 5.80 -0.89 -10.97
N PHE A 208 5.98 -2.20 -10.82
CA PHE A 208 5.07 -3.07 -10.06
C PHE A 208 4.98 -2.67 -8.58
N SER A 209 6.08 -2.21 -8.00
CA SER A 209 6.06 -1.66 -6.65
C SER A 209 7.01 -0.48 -6.50
N LYS A 210 6.77 0.31 -5.45
CA LYS A 210 7.60 1.43 -5.01
C LYS A 210 7.90 1.32 -3.53
N ARG A 211 8.92 2.03 -3.05
CA ARG A 211 9.14 2.19 -1.62
C ARG A 211 7.86 2.65 -0.92
N GLY A 212 7.44 1.86 0.06
CA GLY A 212 6.20 2.07 0.80
C GLY A 212 5.17 0.96 0.59
N ASP A 213 5.34 0.13 -0.45
CA ASP A 213 4.54 -1.07 -0.73
C ASP A 213 5.00 -2.32 0.05
N SER A 214 6.01 -2.21 0.92
CA SER A 214 6.47 -3.33 1.73
C SER A 214 5.33 -3.86 2.61
N GLY A 215 5.12 -5.17 2.58
CA GLY A 215 4.02 -5.84 3.28
C GLY A 215 2.72 -5.94 2.48
N SER A 216 2.67 -5.50 1.22
CA SER A 216 1.50 -5.80 0.38
C SER A 216 1.40 -7.29 0.06
N PHE A 217 0.18 -7.76 -0.12
CA PHE A 217 -0.08 -9.10 -0.65
C PHE A 217 0.15 -9.12 -2.16
N THR A 218 0.81 -10.17 -2.62
CA THR A 218 0.91 -10.54 -4.02
C THR A 218 -0.04 -11.70 -4.27
N VAL A 219 -0.87 -11.61 -5.31
CA VAL A 219 -1.88 -12.62 -5.66
C VAL A 219 -1.82 -13.00 -7.13
N ASP A 220 -2.37 -14.15 -7.48
CA ASP A 220 -2.50 -14.61 -8.86
C ASP A 220 -3.79 -14.10 -9.53
N GLY A 221 -4.05 -14.56 -10.77
CA GLY A 221 -5.21 -14.15 -11.57
C GLY A 221 -6.57 -14.61 -11.03
N VAL A 222 -6.59 -15.49 -10.04
CA VAL A 222 -7.81 -15.95 -9.36
C VAL A 222 -7.79 -15.60 -7.87
N THR A 223 -6.95 -14.63 -7.48
CA THR A 223 -6.87 -14.06 -6.13
C THR A 223 -6.35 -14.98 -5.02
N ASN A 224 -5.63 -16.05 -5.37
CA ASN A 224 -4.91 -16.82 -4.35
C ASN A 224 -3.72 -16.03 -3.81
N PHE A 225 -3.48 -16.11 -2.50
CA PHE A 225 -2.31 -15.49 -1.90
C PHE A 225 -1.01 -16.20 -2.31
N VAL A 226 -0.16 -15.49 -3.06
CA VAL A 226 1.12 -16.01 -3.58
C VAL A 226 2.28 -15.66 -2.66
N GLY A 227 2.24 -14.51 -1.99
CA GLY A 227 3.27 -14.14 -1.03
C GLY A 227 3.24 -12.67 -0.60
N LEU A 228 4.20 -12.31 0.25
CA LEU A 228 4.31 -10.99 0.89
C LEU A 228 5.49 -10.21 0.31
N LEU A 229 5.23 -9.00 -0.17
CA LEU A 229 6.26 -8.13 -0.73
C LEU A 229 7.27 -7.72 0.35
N CYS A 230 8.55 -8.01 0.14
CA CYS A 230 9.61 -7.74 1.12
C CYS A 230 10.65 -6.72 0.63
N ALA A 231 10.91 -6.65 -0.68
CA ALA A 231 11.92 -5.75 -1.22
C ALA A 231 11.63 -5.35 -2.68
N GLY A 232 12.37 -4.37 -3.19
CA GLY A 232 12.34 -3.97 -4.59
C GLY A 232 13.61 -3.23 -4.98
N ASN A 233 13.95 -3.30 -6.25
CA ASN A 233 15.01 -2.53 -6.88
C ASN A 233 14.35 -1.46 -7.76
N GLU A 234 14.44 -0.19 -7.33
CA GLU A 234 13.81 0.92 -8.04
C GLU A 234 14.48 1.23 -9.39
N ASP A 235 15.76 0.90 -9.55
CA ASP A 235 16.51 1.13 -10.79
C ASP A 235 16.12 0.13 -11.88
N THR A 236 15.90 -1.14 -11.51
CA THR A 236 15.52 -2.20 -12.45
C THR A 236 14.02 -2.45 -12.52
N GLY A 237 13.25 -1.93 -11.56
CA GLY A 237 11.82 -2.19 -11.42
C GLY A 237 11.47 -3.61 -10.93
N VAL A 238 12.46 -4.42 -10.55
CA VAL A 238 12.24 -5.78 -10.03
C VAL A 238 11.73 -5.69 -8.60
N THR A 239 10.64 -6.39 -8.31
CA THR A 239 10.06 -6.52 -6.97
C THR A 239 10.27 -7.92 -6.45
N TYR A 240 10.51 -8.07 -5.14
CA TYR A 240 10.75 -9.34 -4.49
C TYR A 240 9.73 -9.61 -3.39
N TYR A 241 9.32 -10.87 -3.27
CA TYR A 241 8.37 -11.32 -2.27
C TYR A 241 8.78 -12.66 -1.68
N THR A 242 8.42 -12.85 -0.41
CA THR A 242 8.56 -14.12 0.28
C THR A 242 7.32 -14.99 -0.02
N PRO A 243 7.49 -16.24 -0.50
CA PRO A 243 6.36 -17.10 -0.86
C PRO A 243 5.42 -17.40 0.30
N ALA A 244 4.13 -17.53 -0.01
CA ALA A 244 3.09 -17.80 0.98
C ALA A 244 3.34 -19.09 1.78
N ASN A 245 3.71 -20.20 1.14
CA ASN A 245 3.99 -21.46 1.82
C ASN A 245 5.10 -21.32 2.87
N ILE A 246 6.19 -20.63 2.54
CA ILE A 246 7.30 -20.36 3.46
C ILE A 246 6.84 -19.48 4.64
N LEU A 247 6.03 -18.46 4.36
CA LEU A 247 5.48 -17.58 5.38
C LEU A 247 4.58 -18.36 6.36
N PHE A 248 3.64 -19.15 5.85
CA PHE A 248 2.72 -19.90 6.69
C PHE A 248 3.42 -20.98 7.50
N GLU A 249 4.36 -21.72 6.92
CA GLU A 249 5.17 -22.69 7.67
C GLU A 249 5.92 -22.03 8.84
N ASP A 250 6.48 -20.85 8.61
CA ASP A 250 7.20 -20.10 9.63
C ASP A 250 6.27 -19.52 10.70
N ILE A 251 5.12 -19.00 10.30
CA ILE A 251 4.06 -18.52 11.21
C ILE A 251 3.58 -19.66 12.12
N MET A 252 3.18 -20.79 11.56
CA MET A 252 2.70 -21.96 12.33
C MET A 252 3.76 -22.53 13.27
N ARG A 253 5.05 -22.38 12.95
CA ARG A 253 6.13 -22.78 13.86
C ARG A 253 6.28 -21.82 15.04
N MET A 254 5.88 -20.56 14.87
CA MET A 254 6.00 -19.53 15.89
C MET A 254 4.74 -19.32 16.72
N THR A 255 3.56 -19.70 16.23
CA THR A 255 2.27 -19.41 16.87
C THR A 255 1.45 -20.67 17.01
#